data_AF-A0A3C0TXM8-F1
#
_entry.id   AF-A0A3C0TXM8-F1
#
_cell.length_a   1.000
_cell.length_b   1.000
_cell.length_c   1.000
_cell.angle_alpha   90.00
_cell.angle_beta   90.00
_cell.angle_gamma   90.00
#
_symmetry.space_group_name_H-M   'P 1'
#
loop_
_entity.id
_entity.type
_entity.pdbx_description
1 polymer ?
#
loop_
_entity_poly.entity_id
_entity_poly.type
_entity_poly.pdbx_seq_one_letter_code
_entity_poly.pdbx_strand_id
1 'polypeptide(L)' 'LIFTFDVIHDSPRPFEMIRNIREHLNPGGVYVMQEITCEDETHANTGPMAAMKYGLSMHYCMTTSLAQGGAGLGTCG' A
#
# COMPACT_ATOMS: atom_id res chain seq x y z
N LEU A 1 -7.10 -0.24 18.82
CA LEU A 1 -6.37 0.79 18.06
C LEU A 1 -5.23 0.09 17.34
N ILE A 2 -5.17 0.16 16.02
CA ILE A 2 -4.14 -0.46 15.19
C ILE A 2 -3.63 0.59 14.20
N PHE A 3 -2.34 0.56 13.90
CA PHE A 3 -1.70 1.47 12.95
C PHE A 3 -0.91 0.68 11.90
N THR A 4 -0.95 1.16 10.66
CA THR A 4 -0.02 0.77 9.60
C THR A 4 0.52 2.04 8.96
N PHE A 5 1.84 2.11 8.83
CA PHE A 5 2.55 3.24 8.24
C PHE A 5 3.38 2.73 7.08
N ASP A 6 2.90 2.99 5.87
CA ASP A 6 3.59 2.71 4.60
C ASP A 6 3.96 1.23 4.41
N VAL A 7 2.98 0.34 4.55
CA VAL A 7 3.21 -1.12 4.48
C VAL A 7 2.12 -1.91 3.76
N ILE A 8 0.91 -1.34 3.59
CA ILE A 8 -0.21 -2.11 3.02
C ILE A 8 0.05 -2.38 1.53
N HIS A 9 0.54 -1.39 0.79
CA HIS A 9 0.77 -1.51 -0.65
C HIS A 9 1.94 -2.45 -1.01
N ASP A 10 2.85 -2.70 -0.06
CA ASP A 10 3.98 -3.64 -0.19
C ASP A 10 3.60 -5.09 0.15
N SER A 11 2.50 -5.28 0.87
CA SER A 11 2.10 -6.59 1.36
C SER A 11 1.83 -7.57 0.21
N PRO A 12 2.25 -8.84 0.32
CA PRO A 12 1.83 -9.86 -0.64
C PRO A 12 0.34 -10.17 -0.56
N ARG A 13 -0.28 -9.94 0.61
CA ARG A 13 -1.68 -10.29 0.91
C ARG A 13 -2.41 -9.11 1.58
N PRO A 14 -2.54 -7.95 0.90
CA PRO A 14 -3.05 -6.72 1.50
C PRO A 14 -4.51 -6.88 1.98
N PHE A 15 -5.35 -7.59 1.24
CA PHE A 15 -6.74 -7.82 1.61
C PHE A 15 -6.89 -8.71 2.85
N GLU A 16 -6.06 -9.74 2.98
CA GLU A 16 -6.04 -10.59 4.19
C GLU A 16 -5.55 -9.79 5.39
N MET A 17 -4.54 -8.94 5.21
CA MET A 17 -4.02 -8.06 6.26
C MET A 17 -5.11 -7.10 6.76
N ILE A 18 -5.83 -6.41 5.86
CA ILE A 18 -6.94 -5.52 6.24
C ILE A 18 -8.07 -6.30 6.93
N ARG A 19 -8.43 -7.49 6.43
CA ARG A 19 -9.43 -8.35 7.07
C ARG A 19 -9.01 -8.73 8.49
N ASN A 20 -7.77 -9.16 8.66
CA ASN A 20 -7.22 -9.53 9.96
C ASN A 20 -7.18 -8.35 10.94
N ILE A 21 -6.80 -7.16 10.46
CA ILE A 21 -6.85 -5.92 11.25
C ILE A 21 -8.28 -5.66 11.72
N ARG A 22 -9.26 -5.74 10.82
CA ARG A 22 -10.68 -5.55 11.16
C ARG A 22 -11.17 -6.55 12.21
N GLU A 23 -10.79 -7.81 12.12
CA GLU A 23 -11.18 -8.88 13.05
C GLU A 23 -10.57 -8.70 14.45
N HIS A 24 -9.40 -8.06 14.55
CA HIS A 24 -8.69 -7.84 15.81
C HIS A 24 -8.95 -6.47 16.45
N LEU A 25 -9.79 -5.63 15.84
CA LEU A 25 -10.25 -4.40 16.48
C LEU A 25 -11.33 -4.71 17.53
N ASN A 26 -11.10 -4.26 18.76
CA ASN A 26 -12.15 -4.21 19.78
C ASN A 26 -13.36 -3.40 19.28
N PRO A 27 -14.58 -3.65 19.80
CA PRO A 27 -15.73 -2.79 19.55
C PRO A 27 -15.40 -1.32 19.82
N GLY A 28 -15.65 -0.44 18.84
CA GLY A 28 -15.30 0.98 18.90
C GLY A 28 -13.81 1.29 18.66
N GLY A 29 -13.00 0.30 18.29
CA GLY A 29 -11.60 0.48 17.95
C GLY A 29 -11.40 1.22 16.63
N VAL A 30 -10.29 1.96 16.55
CA VAL A 30 -9.87 2.71 15.35
C VAL A 30 -8.71 1.99 14.66
N TYR A 31 -8.73 1.96 13.34
CA TYR A 31 -7.58 1.62 12.49
C TYR A 31 -7.14 2.87 11.73
N VAL A 32 -5.85 3.18 11.81
CA VAL A 32 -5.22 4.27 11.06
C VAL A 32 -4.25 3.65 10.05
N MET A 33 -4.52 3.91 8.78
CA MET A 33 -3.71 3.47 7.64
C MET A 33 -3.12 4.71 6.98
N GLN A 34 -1.81 4.86 7.03
CA GLN A 34 -1.10 5.90 6.29
C GLN A 34 -0.30 5.23 5.17
N GLU A 35 -0.47 5.74 3.95
CA GLU A 35 0.20 5.28 2.74
C GLU A 35 0.61 6.51 1.91
N ILE A 36 1.48 6.34 0.92
CA ILE A 36 1.87 7.41 0.00
C ILE A 36 0.69 7.79 -0.90
N THR A 37 0.37 9.08 -0.96
CA THR A 37 -0.67 9.60 -1.86
C THR A 37 -0.25 9.46 -3.33
N CYS A 38 -1.09 8.83 -4.13
CA CYS A 38 -1.03 8.77 -5.59
C CYS A 38 -2.43 8.96 -6.18
N GLU A 39 -2.50 9.31 -7.45
CA GLU A 39 -3.75 9.36 -8.21
C GLU A 39 -4.10 7.95 -8.73
N ASP A 40 -5.39 7.65 -8.81
CA ASP A 40 -5.90 6.37 -9.33
C ASP A 40 -5.53 6.18 -10.81
N GLU A 41 -5.63 7.25 -11.58
CA GLU A 41 -5.25 7.25 -12.99
C GLU A 41 -3.75 7.50 -13.14
N THR A 42 -3.04 6.54 -13.74
CA THR A 42 -1.57 6.60 -13.86
C THR A 42 -1.06 7.91 -14.48
N HIS A 43 -1.73 8.40 -15.51
CA HIS A 43 -1.35 9.64 -16.20
C HIS A 43 -1.59 10.92 -15.37
N ALA A 44 -2.40 10.85 -14.31
CA ALA A 44 -2.68 11.98 -13.42
C ALA A 44 -1.57 12.18 -12.37
N ASN A 45 -0.76 11.15 -12.08
CA ASN A 45 0.42 11.25 -11.23
C ASN A 45 1.48 12.13 -11.90
N THR A 46 1.43 13.43 -11.62
CA THR A 46 2.29 14.45 -12.21
C THR A 46 3.10 15.21 -11.15
N GLY A 47 3.96 16.14 -11.59
CA GLY A 47 4.78 16.96 -10.70
C GLY A 47 6.16 16.36 -10.38
N PRO A 48 6.96 17.07 -9.56
CA PRO A 48 8.39 16.78 -9.40
C PRO A 48 8.69 15.41 -8.76
N MET A 49 7.72 14.84 -8.04
CA MET A 49 7.87 13.55 -7.36
C MET A 49 7.35 12.36 -8.18
N ALA A 50 6.67 12.59 -9.30
CA ALA A 50 6.01 11.51 -10.05
C ALA A 50 7.00 10.41 -10.47
N ALA A 51 8.12 10.78 -11.09
CA ALA A 51 9.15 9.83 -11.50
C ALA A 51 9.73 9.05 -10.32
N MET A 52 9.92 9.69 -9.15
CA MET A 52 10.41 9.02 -7.96
C MET A 52 9.38 8.01 -7.42
N LYS A 53 8.10 8.39 -7.32
CA LYS A 53 7.03 7.50 -6.84
C LYS A 53 6.89 6.26 -7.72
N TYR A 54 6.91 6.44 -9.05
CA TYR A 54 6.91 5.31 -9.99
C TYR A 54 8.17 4.46 -9.87
N GLY A 55 9.34 5.08 -9.73
CA GLY A 55 10.59 4.37 -9.51
C GLY A 55 10.55 3.49 -8.26
N LEU A 56 10.10 4.04 -7.12
CA LEU A 56 9.92 3.28 -5.88
C LEU A 56 8.88 2.18 -6.02
N SER A 57 7.74 2.49 -6.65
CA SER A 57 6.67 1.52 -6.90
C SER A 57 7.19 0.31 -7.66
N MET A 58 7.76 0.52 -8.85
CA MET A 58 8.18 -0.56 -9.76
C MET A 58 9.41 -1.31 -9.26
N HIS A 59 10.37 -0.61 -8.66
CA HIS A 59 11.68 -1.20 -8.33
C HIS A 59 11.81 -1.67 -6.89
N TYR A 60 10.83 -1.36 -6.02
CA TYR A 60 10.85 -1.81 -4.63
C TYR A 60 9.48 -2.35 -4.17
N CYS A 61 8.46 -1.50 -4.12
CA CYS A 61 7.19 -1.82 -3.45
C CYS A 61 6.46 -2.98 -4.11
N MET A 62 6.17 -2.84 -5.41
CA MET A 62 5.50 -3.84 -6.23
C MET A 62 6.32 -5.12 -6.31
N THR A 63 7.63 -5.00 -6.57
CA THR A 63 8.50 -6.17 -6.74
C THR A 63 8.67 -6.97 -5.44
N THR A 64 8.64 -6.31 -4.27
CA THR A 64 8.67 -6.97 -2.96
C THR A 64 7.44 -7.86 -2.75
N SER A 65 6.26 -7.37 -3.13
CA SER A 65 5.01 -8.14 -3.10
C SER A 65 5.07 -9.30 -4.11
N LEU A 66 5.49 -9.03 -5.36
CA LEU A 66 5.57 -10.03 -6.43
C LEU A 66 6.61 -11.13 -6.16
N ALA A 67 7.73 -10.81 -5.52
CA ALA A 67 8.76 -11.79 -5.12
C ALA A 67 8.22 -12.86 -4.17
N GLN A 68 7.13 -12.57 -3.46
CA GLN A 68 6.41 -13.50 -2.59
C GLN A 68 5.15 -14.09 -3.25
N GLY A 69 4.95 -13.89 -4.57
CA GLY A 69 3.76 -14.33 -5.30
C GLY A 69 2.49 -13.54 -4.94
N GLY A 70 2.67 -12.30 -4.47
CA GLY A 70 1.60 -11.47 -3.92
C GLY A 70 0.86 -10.59 -4.92
N ALA A 71 0.00 -9.72 -4.38
CA ALA A 71 -0.91 -8.87 -5.15
C ALA A 71 -0.22 -7.81 -6.04
N GLY A 72 1.00 -7.40 -5.72
CA GLY A 72 1.76 -6.47 -6.55
C GLY A 72 1.12 -5.09 -6.70
N LEU A 73 0.49 -4.55 -5.63
CA LEU A 73 -0.11 -3.20 -5.67
C LEU A 73 0.97 -2.14 -5.89
N GLY A 74 1.94 -2.05 -4.97
CA GLY A 74 2.96 -1.01 -5.04
C GLY A 74 2.38 0.40 -4.80
N THR A 75 3.25 1.41 -4.77
CA THR A 75 2.84 2.79 -4.43
C THR A 75 1.93 3.46 -5.47
N CYS A 76 2.02 3.09 -6.74
CA CYS A 76 1.32 3.73 -7.86
C CYS A 76 0.70 2.69 -8.81
N GLY A 77 0.21 1.57 -8.27
CA GLY A 77 -0.38 0.45 -9.02
C GLY A 77 -1.66 -0.06 -8.39
#